data_AF-A0A2K0URM9-F1
#
_entry.id   AF-A0A2K0URM9-F1
#
_cell.length_a   1.000
_cell.length_b   1.000
_cell.length_c   1.000
_cell.angle_alpha   90.00
_cell.angle_beta   90.00
_cell.angle_gamma   90.00
#
_symmetry.space_group_name_H-M   'P 1'
#
loop_
_entity.id
_entity.type
_entity.pdbx_description
1 polymer ?
#
loop_
_entity_poly.entity_id
_entity_poly.type
_entity_poly.pdbx_seq_one_letter_code
_entity_poly.pdbx_strand_id
1 'polypeptide(L)'
;MRVSIAIYALFRALEFGWNVCEKDGMIWGIKNGKNRERPWWFGSWMLQPLAFGQLLHAAVFDPDCFPSSFGDFIFKNSSTYLPPRPENYPTTLKWPSATDVLANIAEMARLNWPPNISPILFPNKEVLPPTLAGVSPLSSQAHPLITSLSCATLHPTDPSCLRTYLTFWLNSFPTMTRFFLIFTSAMTIIPRFRNLYHFPFATIQRIISQALRLSTFATGSLSTAWASLCFFQQYLPRHVLATQRVFLGGFFAGMWAWVERRHGRGVFLYSARASVDSLWKVGVKRRWWKAMKGGDVWVFVLALMVTGVVYERDAKAIREGQWRKGVSWLRGEGWKDWALEEDGEDDDEEKDKDE
;
A
#
# COMPACT_ATOMS: atom_id res chain seq x y z
N MET A 1 -2.36 18.36 -3.80
CA MET A 1 -1.54 18.83 -2.67
C MET A 1 -2.40 19.14 -1.43
N ARG A 2 -3.42 20.02 -1.50
CA ARG A 2 -4.29 20.36 -0.35
C ARG A 2 -4.98 19.15 0.29
N VAL A 3 -5.66 18.32 -0.51
CA VAL A 3 -6.30 17.07 -0.06
C VAL A 3 -5.31 16.13 0.63
N SER A 4 -4.11 15.97 0.07
CA SER A 4 -3.07 15.11 0.65
C SER A 4 -2.60 15.59 2.02
N ILE A 5 -2.51 16.91 2.23
CA ILE A 5 -2.17 17.51 3.53
C ILE A 5 -3.32 17.32 4.53
N ALA A 6 -4.57 17.51 4.10
CA ALA A 6 -5.75 17.31 4.95
C ALA A 6 -5.86 15.84 5.42
N ILE A 7 -5.69 14.88 4.50
CA ILE A 7 -5.66 13.44 4.81
C ILE A 7 -4.47 13.11 5.71
N TYR A 8 -3.30 13.72 5.47
CA TYR A 8 -2.15 13.55 6.34
C TYR A 8 -2.44 14.01 7.78
N ALA A 9 -2.95 15.23 7.94
CA ALA A 9 -3.32 15.80 9.23
C ALA A 9 -4.38 14.95 9.94
N LEU A 10 -5.39 14.46 9.21
CA LEU A 10 -6.44 13.58 9.76
C LEU A 10 -5.86 12.28 10.31
N PHE A 11 -5.01 11.59 9.53
CA PHE A 11 -4.37 10.36 10.00
C PHE A 11 -3.47 10.59 11.22
N ARG A 12 -2.85 11.77 11.33
CA ARG A 12 -2.07 12.16 12.50
C ARG A 12 -2.96 12.42 13.71
N ALA A 13 -4.05 13.15 13.53
CA ALA A 13 -5.04 13.38 14.58
C ALA A 13 -5.63 12.06 15.10
N LEU A 14 -5.99 11.14 14.20
CA LEU A 14 -6.46 9.79 14.55
C LEU A 14 -5.39 8.97 15.26
N GLU A 15 -4.11 9.11 14.87
CA GLU A 15 -3.00 8.46 15.56
C GLU A 15 -2.87 8.96 17.00
N PHE A 16 -2.96 10.27 17.24
CA PHE A 16 -2.89 10.81 18.59
C PHE A 16 -4.10 10.41 19.43
N GLY A 17 -5.30 10.48 18.85
CA GLY A 17 -6.53 10.01 19.50
C GLY A 17 -6.44 8.52 19.87
N TRP A 18 -5.91 7.69 18.97
CA TRP A 18 -5.65 6.28 19.27
C TRP A 18 -4.69 6.10 20.45
N ASN A 19 -3.60 6.87 20.50
CA ASN A 19 -2.63 6.76 21.61
C ASN A 19 -3.26 7.13 22.96
N VAL A 20 -4.10 8.17 23.00
CA VAL A 20 -4.84 8.55 24.22
C VAL A 20 -5.78 7.42 24.63
N CYS A 21 -6.64 6.95 23.73
CA CYS A 21 -7.58 5.88 24.02
C CYS A 21 -6.89 4.57 24.46
N GLU A 22 -5.69 4.30 23.93
CA GLU A 22 -4.87 3.15 24.34
C GLU A 22 -4.26 3.35 25.74
N LYS A 23 -3.77 4.55 26.06
CA LYS A 23 -3.24 4.91 27.38
C LYS A 23 -4.31 4.88 28.46
N ASP A 24 -5.54 5.27 28.13
CA ASP A 24 -6.67 5.26 29.06
C ASP A 24 -7.31 3.86 29.22
N GLY A 25 -6.75 2.84 28.56
CA GLY A 25 -7.26 1.47 28.64
C GLY A 25 -8.61 1.25 27.94
N MET A 26 -9.13 2.24 27.20
CA MET A 26 -10.43 2.17 26.52
C MET A 26 -10.46 1.14 25.39
N ILE A 27 -9.30 0.84 24.77
CA ILE A 27 -9.20 -0.06 23.62
C ILE A 27 -9.06 -1.52 24.05
N TRP A 28 -8.12 -1.79 24.97
CA TRP A 28 -7.76 -3.16 25.36
C TRP A 28 -8.43 -3.61 26.66
N GLY A 29 -9.06 -2.69 27.38
CA GLY A 29 -9.63 -2.91 28.69
C GLY A 29 -8.60 -2.85 29.80
N ILE A 30 -9.13 -2.77 31.03
CA ILE A 30 -8.36 -2.74 32.26
C ILE A 30 -8.56 -4.09 32.96
N LYS A 31 -7.49 -4.76 33.36
CA LYS A 31 -7.54 -5.99 34.15
C LYS A 31 -6.69 -5.81 35.41
N ASN A 32 -7.30 -6.01 36.58
CA ASN A 32 -6.65 -5.85 37.89
C ASN A 32 -5.98 -4.46 38.07
N GLY A 33 -6.66 -3.39 37.66
CA GLY A 33 -6.14 -2.02 37.76
C GLY A 33 -4.98 -1.69 36.82
N LYS A 34 -4.57 -2.63 35.95
CA LYS A 34 -3.54 -2.40 34.92
C LYS A 34 -4.15 -2.45 33.53
N ASN A 35 -3.70 -1.54 32.67
CA ASN A 35 -4.07 -1.55 31.26
C ASN A 35 -3.62 -2.85 30.62
N ARG A 36 -4.52 -3.50 29.88
CA ARG A 36 -4.16 -4.68 29.11
C ARG A 36 -3.24 -4.28 27.97
N GLU A 37 -2.13 -4.98 27.84
CA GLU A 37 -1.20 -4.73 26.75
C GLU A 37 -1.80 -5.11 25.40
N ARG A 38 -1.40 -4.34 24.37
CA ARG A 38 -1.75 -4.60 22.98
C ARG A 38 -1.36 -6.05 22.59
N PRO A 39 -2.25 -6.82 21.93
CA PRO A 39 -1.90 -8.12 21.40
C PRO A 39 -0.72 -8.06 20.43
N TRP A 40 0.21 -9.00 20.54
CA TRP A 40 1.45 -9.04 19.72
C TRP A 40 1.21 -9.10 18.21
N TRP A 41 0.04 -9.58 17.78
CA TRP A 41 -0.35 -9.69 16.37
C TRP A 41 -1.05 -8.43 15.86
N PHE A 42 -1.58 -7.58 16.73
CA PHE A 42 -2.31 -6.38 16.34
C PHE A 42 -1.35 -5.22 16.07
N GLY A 43 -1.52 -4.54 14.94
CA GLY A 43 -0.71 -3.38 14.62
C GLY A 43 -1.08 -2.73 13.31
N SER A 44 -0.36 -1.65 12.96
CA SER A 44 -0.65 -0.84 11.77
C SER A 44 -0.54 -1.61 10.45
N TRP A 45 0.09 -2.80 10.45
CA TRP A 45 0.16 -3.68 9.29
C TRP A 45 -1.23 -4.17 8.84
N MET A 46 -2.22 -4.26 9.75
CA MET A 46 -3.60 -4.69 9.42
C MET A 46 -4.34 -3.71 8.51
N LEU A 47 -3.85 -2.47 8.39
CA LEU A 47 -4.39 -1.51 7.41
C LEU A 47 -4.03 -1.92 5.97
N GLN A 48 -2.98 -2.72 5.78
CA GLN A 48 -2.48 -3.05 4.44
C GLN A 48 -3.38 -3.95 3.62
N PRO A 49 -3.96 -5.04 4.14
CA PRO A 49 -4.91 -5.83 3.37
C PRO A 49 -6.05 -4.97 2.78
N LEU A 50 -6.63 -4.08 3.58
CA LEU A 50 -7.71 -3.21 3.09
C LEU A 50 -7.20 -2.13 2.11
N ALA A 51 -6.05 -1.53 2.41
CA ALA A 51 -5.46 -0.50 1.56
C ALA A 51 -5.08 -1.07 0.19
N PHE A 52 -4.39 -2.21 0.14
CA PHE A 52 -3.97 -2.84 -1.11
C PHE A 52 -5.14 -3.45 -1.88
N GLY A 53 -6.14 -3.99 -1.19
CA GLY A 53 -7.38 -4.44 -1.81
C GLY A 53 -8.08 -3.31 -2.57
N GLN A 54 -8.28 -2.17 -1.92
CA GLN A 54 -8.88 -0.99 -2.54
C GLN A 54 -8.00 -0.43 -3.67
N LEU A 55 -6.68 -0.34 -3.45
CA LEU A 55 -5.75 0.22 -4.43
C LEU A 55 -5.69 -0.63 -5.70
N LEU A 56 -5.64 -1.96 -5.57
CA LEU A 56 -5.65 -2.86 -6.74
C LEU A 56 -6.99 -2.80 -7.48
N HIS A 57 -8.10 -2.75 -6.75
CA HIS A 57 -9.42 -2.57 -7.34
C HIS A 57 -9.52 -1.23 -8.10
N ALA A 58 -9.02 -0.14 -7.53
CA ALA A 58 -8.98 1.15 -8.20
C ALA A 58 -8.06 1.13 -9.43
N ALA A 59 -6.88 0.51 -9.34
CA ALA A 59 -5.95 0.40 -10.46
C ALA A 59 -6.56 -0.32 -11.69
N VAL A 60 -7.38 -1.35 -11.46
CA VAL A 60 -8.04 -2.11 -12.52
C VAL A 60 -9.28 -1.38 -13.07
N PHE A 61 -10.21 -0.98 -12.20
CA PHE A 61 -11.52 -0.48 -12.66
C PHE A 61 -11.60 1.03 -12.86
N ASP A 62 -10.75 1.79 -12.17
CA ASP A 62 -10.79 3.25 -12.11
C ASP A 62 -9.35 3.84 -12.14
N PRO A 63 -8.58 3.60 -13.22
CA PRO A 63 -7.14 3.93 -13.27
C PRO A 63 -6.85 5.42 -13.02
N ASP A 64 -7.76 6.32 -13.39
CA ASP A 64 -7.63 7.77 -13.14
C ASP A 64 -7.59 8.13 -11.64
N CYS A 65 -8.15 7.26 -10.80
CA CYS A 65 -8.21 7.45 -9.34
C CYS A 65 -7.02 6.82 -8.63
N PHE A 66 -6.14 6.12 -9.34
CA PHE A 66 -4.99 5.44 -8.78
C PHE A 66 -3.77 6.37 -8.69
N PRO A 67 -2.98 6.34 -7.60
CA PRO A 67 -1.80 7.20 -7.48
C PRO A 67 -0.72 6.84 -8.51
N SER A 68 -0.37 7.78 -9.39
CA SER A 68 0.59 7.55 -10.50
C SER A 68 1.96 7.08 -10.03
N SER A 69 2.51 7.70 -8.97
CA SER A 69 3.81 7.30 -8.40
C SER A 69 3.83 5.85 -7.91
N PHE A 70 2.69 5.35 -7.44
CA PHE A 70 2.55 3.96 -7.01
C PHE A 70 2.46 3.03 -8.22
N GLY A 71 1.74 3.44 -9.27
CA GLY A 71 1.65 2.71 -10.53
C GLY A 71 2.95 2.58 -11.28
N ASP A 72 3.68 3.68 -11.45
CA ASP A 72 4.96 3.67 -12.17
C ASP A 72 5.97 2.73 -11.50
N PHE A 73 6.01 2.73 -10.17
CA PHE A 73 6.83 1.80 -9.40
C PHE A 73 6.39 0.34 -9.60
N ILE A 74 5.08 0.06 -9.55
CA ILE A 74 4.54 -1.29 -9.70
C ILE A 74 4.81 -1.82 -11.12
N PHE A 75 4.44 -1.06 -12.15
CA PHE A 75 4.52 -1.50 -13.54
C PHE A 75 5.96 -1.69 -14.00
N LYS A 76 6.88 -0.80 -13.59
CA LYS A 76 8.31 -0.95 -13.88
C LYS A 76 8.90 -2.25 -13.33
N ASN A 77 8.40 -2.72 -12.19
CA ASN A 77 8.87 -3.93 -11.51
C ASN A 77 7.98 -5.15 -11.79
N SER A 78 7.07 -5.07 -12.77
CA SER A 78 6.10 -6.12 -13.13
C SER A 78 6.34 -6.74 -14.50
N SER A 79 7.55 -6.64 -15.06
CA SER A 79 7.87 -7.04 -16.44
C SER A 79 7.60 -8.51 -16.77
N THR A 80 7.58 -9.41 -15.78
CA THR A 80 7.24 -10.83 -15.99
C THR A 80 5.76 -11.05 -16.32
N TYR A 81 4.87 -10.23 -15.73
CA TYR A 81 3.42 -10.29 -15.97
C TYR A 81 2.94 -9.26 -17.01
N LEU A 82 3.75 -8.23 -17.23
CA LEU A 82 3.52 -7.18 -18.22
C LEU A 82 4.68 -7.22 -19.21
N PRO A 83 4.61 -8.14 -20.20
CA PRO A 83 5.72 -8.34 -21.13
C PRO A 83 6.01 -7.03 -21.89
N PRO A 84 7.28 -6.60 -21.93
CA PRO A 84 7.66 -5.43 -22.71
C PRO A 84 7.44 -5.71 -24.20
N ARG A 85 7.37 -4.63 -24.97
CA ARG A 85 7.27 -4.71 -26.43
C ARG A 85 8.45 -5.56 -26.98
N PRO A 86 8.20 -6.62 -27.76
CA PRO A 86 9.25 -7.39 -28.39
C PRO A 86 10.04 -6.54 -29.40
N GLU A 87 11.35 -6.77 -29.49
CA GLU A 87 12.25 -6.02 -30.39
C GLU A 87 11.86 -6.18 -31.87
N ASN A 88 11.37 -7.36 -32.24
CA ASN A 88 10.97 -7.69 -33.61
C ASN A 88 9.53 -7.29 -33.96
N TYR A 89 8.83 -6.53 -33.10
CA TYR A 89 7.42 -6.20 -33.31
C TYR A 89 7.24 -4.95 -34.20
N PRO A 90 6.47 -5.02 -35.31
CA PRO A 90 6.33 -3.93 -36.27
C PRO A 90 5.95 -2.59 -35.63
N THR A 91 6.67 -1.52 -35.98
CA THR A 91 6.44 -0.15 -35.44
C THR A 91 5.03 0.38 -35.72
N THR A 92 4.40 -0.10 -36.79
CA THR A 92 3.04 0.23 -37.20
C THR A 92 1.96 -0.34 -36.30
N LEU A 93 2.25 -1.42 -35.56
CA LEU A 93 1.30 -2.07 -34.66
C LEU A 93 1.48 -1.57 -33.22
N LYS A 94 0.35 -1.29 -32.55
CA LYS A 94 0.33 -0.83 -31.16
C LYS A 94 0.55 -2.02 -30.21
N TRP A 95 1.55 -1.92 -29.35
CA TRP A 95 1.71 -2.84 -28.22
C TRP A 95 0.90 -2.34 -27.02
N PRO A 96 0.16 -3.20 -26.30
CA PRO A 96 -0.63 -2.78 -25.15
C PRO A 96 0.28 -2.25 -24.03
N SER A 97 -0.09 -1.08 -23.50
CA SER A 97 0.55 -0.54 -22.30
C SER A 97 0.07 -1.27 -21.04
N ALA A 98 0.77 -1.11 -19.92
CA ALA A 98 0.34 -1.69 -18.63
C ALA A 98 -1.09 -1.29 -18.24
N THR A 99 -1.46 -0.02 -18.49
CA THR A 99 -2.80 0.49 -18.25
C THR A 99 -3.84 -0.11 -19.21
N ASP A 100 -3.47 -0.36 -20.47
CA ASP A 100 -4.34 -1.05 -21.41
C ASP A 100 -4.59 -2.49 -20.95
N VAL A 101 -3.57 -3.21 -20.48
CA VAL A 101 -3.72 -4.58 -19.96
C VAL A 101 -4.67 -4.60 -18.75
N LEU A 102 -4.51 -3.68 -17.80
CA LEU A 102 -5.41 -3.57 -16.64
C LEU A 102 -6.85 -3.23 -17.04
N ALA A 103 -7.04 -2.32 -18.00
CA ALA A 103 -8.38 -1.99 -18.50
C ALA A 103 -9.05 -3.21 -19.16
N ASN A 104 -8.29 -4.02 -19.90
CA ASN A 104 -8.79 -5.26 -20.47
C ASN A 104 -9.11 -6.30 -19.39
N ILE A 105 -8.33 -6.38 -18.31
CA ILE A 105 -8.66 -7.23 -17.15
C ILE A 105 -9.98 -6.77 -16.49
N ALA A 106 -10.23 -5.47 -16.41
CA ALA A 106 -11.49 -4.92 -15.89
C ALA A 106 -12.68 -5.33 -16.77
N GLU A 107 -12.52 -5.28 -18.10
CA GLU A 107 -13.53 -5.74 -19.05
C GLU A 107 -13.73 -7.26 -18.98
N MET A 108 -12.67 -8.05 -18.85
CA MET A 108 -12.79 -9.50 -18.60
C MET A 108 -13.57 -9.79 -17.31
N ALA A 109 -13.35 -9.03 -16.25
CA ALA A 109 -14.09 -9.17 -15.01
C ALA A 109 -15.59 -8.82 -15.19
N ARG A 110 -15.92 -7.80 -16.00
CA ARG A 110 -17.31 -7.46 -16.36
C ARG A 110 -17.99 -8.53 -17.21
N LEU A 111 -17.22 -9.20 -18.08
CA LEU A 111 -17.67 -10.32 -18.92
C LEU A 111 -17.65 -11.68 -18.20
N ASN A 112 -17.53 -11.70 -16.87
CA ASN A 112 -17.47 -12.94 -16.07
C ASN A 112 -16.33 -13.88 -16.50
N TRP A 113 -15.13 -13.35 -16.72
CA TRP A 113 -13.90 -14.10 -16.96
C TRP A 113 -14.01 -15.14 -18.10
N PRO A 114 -14.05 -14.68 -19.37
CA PRO A 114 -14.23 -15.56 -20.51
C PRO A 114 -13.07 -16.58 -20.65
N PRO A 115 -13.36 -17.77 -21.22
CA PRO A 115 -12.30 -18.73 -21.57
C PRO A 115 -11.38 -18.14 -22.64
N ASN A 116 -10.13 -18.58 -22.64
CA ASN A 116 -9.23 -18.36 -23.74
C ASN A 116 -9.52 -19.37 -24.85
N ILE A 117 -9.78 -18.89 -26.06
CA ILE A 117 -9.83 -19.71 -27.27
C ILE A 117 -8.52 -19.47 -28.00
N SER A 118 -7.64 -20.48 -28.07
CA SER A 118 -6.35 -20.29 -28.75
C SER A 118 -6.56 -20.10 -30.26
N PRO A 119 -6.09 -19.00 -30.87
CA PRO A 119 -6.15 -18.82 -32.32
C PRO A 119 -5.31 -19.86 -33.07
N ILE A 120 -4.27 -20.41 -32.42
CA ILE A 120 -3.39 -21.44 -33.01
C ILE A 120 -4.16 -22.74 -33.25
N LEU A 121 -5.03 -23.13 -32.32
CA LEU A 121 -5.85 -24.35 -32.43
C LEU A 121 -7.15 -24.13 -33.20
N PHE A 122 -7.73 -22.93 -33.13
CA PHE A 122 -9.04 -22.62 -33.71
C PHE A 122 -8.99 -21.34 -34.57
N PRO A 123 -8.36 -21.38 -35.75
CA PRO A 123 -8.18 -20.18 -36.60
C PRO A 123 -9.49 -19.59 -37.13
N ASN A 124 -10.55 -20.41 -37.26
CA ASN A 124 -11.83 -20.01 -37.86
C ASN A 124 -12.90 -19.60 -36.83
N LYS A 125 -12.57 -19.57 -35.53
CA LYS A 125 -13.51 -19.17 -34.47
C LYS A 125 -13.23 -17.74 -34.03
N GLU A 126 -14.27 -17.03 -33.61
CA GLU A 126 -14.11 -15.75 -32.93
C GLU A 126 -13.33 -15.95 -31.63
N VAL A 127 -12.13 -15.38 -31.57
CA VAL A 127 -11.13 -15.63 -30.52
C VAL A 127 -11.34 -14.69 -29.33
N LEU A 128 -11.72 -13.44 -29.60
CA LEU A 128 -11.81 -12.37 -28.62
C LEU A 128 -13.08 -11.54 -28.85
N PRO A 129 -13.81 -11.18 -27.79
CA PRO A 129 -14.84 -10.14 -27.86
C PRO A 129 -14.26 -8.83 -28.40
N PRO A 130 -15.05 -8.02 -29.13
CA PRO A 130 -14.56 -6.78 -29.76
C PRO A 130 -14.02 -5.76 -28.72
N THR A 131 -14.53 -5.80 -27.49
CA THR A 131 -14.06 -4.95 -26.38
C THR A 131 -12.64 -5.28 -25.92
N LEU A 132 -12.15 -6.51 -26.19
CA LEU A 132 -10.86 -7.03 -25.76
C LEU A 132 -9.81 -7.06 -26.88
N ALA A 133 -10.08 -6.42 -28.02
CA ALA A 133 -9.16 -6.38 -29.16
C ALA A 133 -7.79 -5.76 -28.82
N GLY A 134 -7.71 -4.90 -27.79
CA GLY A 134 -6.46 -4.26 -27.37
C GLY A 134 -5.39 -5.22 -26.84
N VAL A 135 -5.80 -6.39 -26.31
CA VAL A 135 -4.88 -7.43 -25.83
C VAL A 135 -4.67 -8.57 -26.82
N SER A 136 -5.23 -8.44 -28.03
CA SER A 136 -5.03 -9.41 -29.13
C SER A 136 -3.57 -9.83 -29.35
N PRO A 137 -2.55 -8.94 -29.37
CA PRO A 137 -1.17 -9.38 -29.60
C PRO A 137 -0.61 -10.26 -28.48
N LEU A 138 -1.15 -10.16 -27.26
CA LEU A 138 -0.74 -10.99 -26.13
C LEU A 138 -1.44 -12.35 -26.18
N SER A 139 -2.77 -12.35 -26.30
CA SER A 139 -3.55 -13.59 -26.35
C SER A 139 -3.29 -14.41 -27.61
N SER A 140 -2.90 -13.78 -28.73
CA SER A 140 -2.64 -14.52 -29.97
C SER A 140 -1.36 -15.34 -29.93
N GLN A 141 -0.38 -14.90 -29.13
CA GLN A 141 0.88 -15.59 -28.89
C GLN A 141 0.78 -16.58 -27.72
N ALA A 142 -0.36 -16.65 -27.04
CA ALA A 142 -0.51 -17.44 -25.84
C ALA A 142 -0.45 -18.95 -26.13
N HIS A 143 0.25 -19.67 -25.27
CA HIS A 143 0.37 -21.12 -25.36
C HIS A 143 -1.03 -21.79 -25.33
N PRO A 144 -1.33 -22.78 -26.20
CA PRO A 144 -2.66 -23.37 -26.32
C PRO A 144 -3.18 -24.10 -25.07
N LEU A 145 -2.28 -24.47 -24.15
CA LEU A 145 -2.64 -25.08 -22.86
C LEU A 145 -3.25 -24.08 -21.86
N ILE A 146 -3.18 -22.77 -22.13
CA ILE A 146 -3.75 -21.75 -21.25
C ILE A 146 -5.25 -21.64 -21.53
N THR A 147 -6.06 -21.95 -20.52
CA THR A 147 -7.53 -22.03 -20.64
C THR A 147 -8.26 -20.74 -20.28
N SER A 148 -7.66 -19.85 -19.50
CA SER A 148 -8.26 -18.58 -19.05
C SER A 148 -7.65 -17.40 -19.80
N LEU A 149 -8.50 -16.45 -20.22
CA LEU A 149 -8.04 -15.32 -21.03
C LEU A 149 -7.11 -14.40 -20.23
N SER A 150 -7.35 -14.23 -18.93
CA SER A 150 -6.48 -13.42 -18.07
C SER A 150 -5.05 -13.96 -18.00
N CYS A 151 -4.89 -15.28 -17.87
CA CYS A 151 -3.57 -15.93 -17.88
C CYS A 151 -2.90 -15.79 -19.25
N ALA A 152 -3.67 -15.91 -20.33
CA ALA A 152 -3.16 -15.73 -21.69
C ALA A 152 -2.62 -14.31 -21.93
N THR A 153 -3.22 -13.29 -21.30
CA THR A 153 -2.71 -11.91 -21.37
C THR A 153 -1.54 -11.61 -20.45
N LEU A 154 -1.48 -12.25 -19.28
CA LEU A 154 -0.48 -11.96 -18.26
C LEU A 154 0.83 -12.75 -18.46
N HIS A 155 0.77 -13.96 -18.99
CA HIS A 155 1.95 -14.79 -19.21
C HIS A 155 1.80 -15.68 -20.46
N PRO A 156 1.76 -15.08 -21.67
CA PRO A 156 1.46 -15.81 -22.91
C PRO A 156 2.44 -16.95 -23.19
N THR A 157 3.71 -16.82 -22.79
CA THR A 157 4.78 -17.77 -23.09
C THR A 157 4.77 -19.02 -22.20
N ASP A 158 4.32 -18.90 -20.95
CA ASP A 158 4.40 -19.97 -19.95
C ASP A 158 3.00 -20.53 -19.64
N PRO A 159 2.77 -21.84 -19.81
CA PRO A 159 1.45 -22.43 -19.51
C PRO A 159 1.19 -22.55 -18.00
N SER A 160 2.23 -22.49 -17.16
CA SER A 160 2.13 -22.76 -15.72
C SER A 160 2.24 -21.48 -14.88
N CYS A 161 1.15 -21.13 -14.19
CA CYS A 161 1.07 -19.93 -13.36
C CYS A 161 2.11 -19.93 -12.22
N LEU A 162 2.39 -21.10 -11.64
CA LEU A 162 3.37 -21.24 -10.55
C LEU A 162 4.79 -20.95 -11.03
N ARG A 163 5.16 -21.40 -12.24
CA ARG A 163 6.47 -21.12 -12.81
C ARG A 163 6.64 -19.63 -13.04
N THR A 164 5.65 -18.97 -13.64
CA THR A 164 5.66 -17.51 -13.84
C THR A 164 5.81 -16.77 -12.50
N TYR A 165 5.08 -17.19 -11.46
CA TYR A 165 5.20 -16.64 -10.12
C TYR A 165 6.62 -16.77 -9.54
N LEU A 166 7.24 -17.95 -9.65
CA LEU A 166 8.61 -18.17 -9.18
C LEU A 166 9.64 -17.37 -9.99
N THR A 167 9.49 -17.34 -11.32
CA THR A 167 10.34 -16.52 -12.21
C THR A 167 10.24 -15.04 -11.86
N PHE A 168 9.02 -14.54 -11.60
CA PHE A 168 8.81 -13.18 -11.13
C PHE A 168 9.55 -12.91 -9.82
N TRP A 169 9.45 -13.84 -8.87
CA TRP A 169 10.14 -13.70 -7.59
C TRP A 169 11.66 -13.64 -7.78
N LEU A 170 12.22 -14.55 -8.58
CA LEU A 170 13.67 -14.63 -8.83
C LEU A 170 14.22 -13.39 -9.55
N ASN A 171 13.45 -12.80 -10.46
CA ASN A 171 13.89 -11.63 -11.23
C ASN A 171 13.67 -10.31 -10.48
N SER A 172 12.54 -10.17 -9.79
CA SER A 172 12.15 -8.91 -9.13
C SER A 172 12.82 -8.74 -7.76
N PHE A 173 13.01 -9.81 -7.01
CA PHE A 173 13.61 -9.77 -5.67
C PHE A 173 15.01 -9.12 -5.61
N PRO A 174 16.00 -9.48 -6.47
CA PRO A 174 17.32 -8.86 -6.41
C PRO A 174 17.28 -7.38 -6.78
N THR A 175 16.43 -7.00 -7.74
CA THR A 175 16.23 -5.62 -8.16
C THR A 175 15.62 -4.78 -7.03
N MET A 176 14.60 -5.31 -6.35
CA MET A 176 14.01 -4.68 -5.15
C MET A 176 15.02 -4.57 -4.02
N THR A 177 15.81 -5.63 -3.79
CA THR A 177 16.84 -5.63 -2.75
C THR A 177 17.87 -4.55 -2.96
N ARG A 178 18.37 -4.37 -4.20
CA ARG A 178 19.29 -3.28 -4.54
C ARG A 178 18.67 -1.90 -4.29
N PHE A 179 17.42 -1.70 -4.71
CA PHE A 179 16.71 -0.44 -4.49
C PHE A 179 16.55 -0.11 -2.99
N PHE A 180 16.03 -1.06 -2.20
CA PHE A 180 15.82 -0.83 -0.77
C PHE A 180 17.12 -0.78 0.03
N LEU A 181 18.18 -1.47 -0.39
CA LEU A 181 19.51 -1.32 0.21
C LEU A 181 20.01 0.12 0.06
N ILE A 182 19.94 0.70 -1.14
CA ILE A 182 20.34 2.09 -1.38
C ILE A 182 19.48 3.03 -0.54
N PHE A 183 18.16 2.85 -0.55
CA PHE A 183 17.22 3.69 0.17
C PHE A 183 17.44 3.66 1.70
N THR A 184 17.52 2.47 2.28
CA THR A 184 17.72 2.29 3.73
C THR A 184 19.13 2.71 4.17
N SER A 185 20.14 2.48 3.33
CA SER A 185 21.50 2.97 3.53
C SER A 185 21.50 4.50 3.60
N ALA A 186 20.90 5.18 2.61
CA ALA A 186 20.79 6.64 2.62
C ALA A 186 20.07 7.16 3.87
N MET A 187 18.90 6.61 4.22
CA MET A 187 18.14 7.04 5.39
C MET A 187 18.85 6.77 6.73
N THR A 188 19.74 5.79 6.80
CA THR A 188 20.42 5.43 8.06
C THR A 188 21.76 6.15 8.21
N ILE A 189 22.53 6.24 7.12
CA ILE A 189 23.89 6.79 7.12
C ILE A 189 23.87 8.32 7.22
N ILE A 190 22.96 9.00 6.52
CA ILE A 190 22.89 10.48 6.50
C ILE A 190 22.68 11.07 7.91
N PRO A 191 21.68 10.63 8.71
CA PRO A 191 21.45 11.21 10.03
C PRO A 191 22.32 10.63 11.15
N ARG A 192 22.94 9.45 10.97
CA ARG A 192 23.65 8.72 12.04
C ARG A 192 25.02 8.21 11.59
N PHE A 193 25.77 9.02 10.85
CA PHE A 193 27.12 8.66 10.40
C PHE A 193 28.06 8.28 11.56
N ARG A 194 27.92 8.92 12.72
CA ARG A 194 28.68 8.59 13.94
C ARG A 194 28.43 7.16 14.44
N ASN A 195 27.20 6.65 14.31
CA ASN A 195 26.88 5.29 14.74
C ASN A 195 27.48 4.22 13.81
N LEU A 196 27.67 4.56 12.54
CA LEU A 196 28.38 3.68 11.61
C LEU A 196 29.84 3.50 12.03
N TYR A 197 30.45 4.56 12.56
CA TYR A 197 31.83 4.54 13.04
C TYR A 197 31.99 3.72 14.33
N HIS A 198 31.11 3.91 15.31
CA HIS A 198 31.22 3.21 16.60
C HIS A 198 30.73 1.75 16.55
N PHE A 199 29.72 1.44 15.74
CA PHE A 199 29.12 0.10 15.67
C PHE A 199 28.85 -0.31 14.20
N PRO A 200 29.90 -0.61 13.41
CA PRO A 200 29.76 -0.88 11.98
C PRO A 200 28.95 -2.15 11.71
N PHE A 201 29.26 -3.26 12.39
CA PHE A 201 28.61 -4.55 12.16
C PHE A 201 27.10 -4.52 12.48
N ALA A 202 26.73 -3.95 13.63
CA ALA A 202 25.33 -3.85 14.03
C ALA A 202 24.52 -2.95 13.07
N THR A 203 25.14 -1.87 12.58
CA THR A 203 24.50 -0.96 11.62
C THR A 203 24.31 -1.62 10.25
N ILE A 204 25.31 -2.33 9.75
CA ILE A 204 25.23 -3.07 8.47
C ILE A 204 24.18 -4.17 8.56
N GLN A 205 24.19 -4.99 9.62
CA GLN A 205 23.20 -6.05 9.82
C GLN A 205 21.78 -5.48 9.86
N ARG A 206 21.59 -4.32 10.50
CA ARG A 206 20.29 -3.63 10.53
C ARG A 206 19.85 -3.18 9.14
N ILE A 207 20.74 -2.54 8.37
CA ILE A 207 20.44 -2.08 7.00
C ILE A 207 20.07 -3.27 6.11
N ILE A 208 20.87 -4.33 6.13
CA ILE A 208 20.61 -5.54 5.33
C ILE A 208 19.30 -6.20 5.76
N SER A 209 19.08 -6.39 7.07
CA SER A 209 17.83 -6.98 7.59
C SER A 209 16.60 -6.17 7.19
N GLN A 210 16.67 -4.85 7.28
CA GLN A 210 15.58 -3.96 6.88
C GLN A 210 15.34 -3.97 5.37
N ALA A 211 16.41 -3.93 4.56
CA ALA A 211 16.29 -4.00 3.12
C ALA A 211 15.69 -5.33 2.64
N LEU A 212 16.13 -6.46 3.21
CA LEU A 212 15.58 -7.78 2.88
C LEU A 212 14.09 -7.89 3.25
N ARG A 213 13.68 -7.36 4.42
CA ARG A 213 12.26 -7.37 4.83
C ARG A 213 11.40 -6.50 3.92
N LEU A 214 11.84 -5.27 3.60
CA LEU A 214 11.13 -4.39 2.67
C LEU A 214 11.04 -4.98 1.26
N SER A 215 12.11 -5.63 0.80
CA SER A 215 12.14 -6.28 -0.51
C SER A 215 11.22 -7.49 -0.57
N THR A 216 11.17 -8.28 0.51
CA THR A 216 10.24 -9.40 0.66
C THR A 216 8.80 -8.90 0.71
N PHE A 217 8.53 -7.81 1.45
CA PHE A 217 7.21 -7.18 1.50
C PHE A 217 6.76 -6.67 0.13
N ALA A 218 7.61 -5.92 -0.58
CA ALA A 218 7.29 -5.37 -1.90
C ALA A 218 7.11 -6.50 -2.93
N THR A 219 8.12 -7.36 -3.10
CA THR A 219 8.06 -8.46 -4.08
C THR A 219 6.92 -9.43 -3.76
N GLY A 220 6.69 -9.71 -2.48
CA GLY A 220 5.60 -10.55 -2.00
C GLY A 220 4.22 -9.99 -2.32
N SER A 221 3.99 -8.73 -2.00
CA SER A 221 2.73 -8.07 -2.31
C SER A 221 2.48 -7.98 -3.81
N LEU A 222 3.47 -7.55 -4.60
CA LEU A 222 3.41 -7.48 -6.07
C LEU A 222 3.11 -8.84 -6.70
N SER A 223 3.90 -9.85 -6.35
CA SER A 223 3.75 -11.20 -6.90
C SER A 223 2.39 -11.81 -6.56
N THR A 224 1.91 -11.60 -5.33
CA THR A 224 0.61 -12.10 -4.87
C THR A 224 -0.54 -11.37 -5.56
N ALA A 225 -0.42 -10.05 -5.79
CA ALA A 225 -1.42 -9.29 -6.52
C ALA A 225 -1.62 -9.86 -7.94
N TRP A 226 -0.53 -10.10 -8.68
CA TRP A 226 -0.61 -10.69 -10.02
C TRP A 226 -1.03 -12.16 -10.00
N ALA A 227 -0.41 -12.97 -9.15
CA ALA A 227 -0.72 -14.40 -9.07
C ALA A 227 -2.15 -14.68 -8.61
N SER A 228 -2.72 -13.81 -7.77
CA SER A 228 -4.12 -13.94 -7.33
C SER A 228 -5.10 -13.87 -8.48
N LEU A 229 -4.83 -13.05 -9.52
CA LEU A 229 -5.67 -12.97 -10.71
C LEU A 229 -5.75 -14.32 -11.42
N CYS A 230 -4.63 -15.04 -11.51
CA CYS A 230 -4.55 -16.39 -12.07
C CYS A 230 -5.15 -17.45 -11.13
N PHE A 231 -4.84 -17.38 -9.83
CA PHE A 231 -5.30 -18.33 -8.82
C PHE A 231 -6.83 -18.36 -8.75
N PHE A 232 -7.50 -17.20 -8.75
CA PHE A 232 -8.94 -17.14 -8.71
C PHE A 232 -9.61 -17.69 -9.97
N GLN A 233 -8.94 -17.74 -11.12
CA GLN A 233 -9.50 -18.40 -12.31
C GLN A 233 -9.52 -19.91 -12.17
N GLN A 234 -8.54 -20.50 -11.48
CA GLN A 234 -8.46 -21.93 -11.29
C GLN A 234 -9.39 -22.41 -10.17
N TYR A 235 -9.54 -21.61 -9.11
CA TYR A 235 -10.27 -22.03 -7.90
C TYR A 235 -11.73 -21.59 -7.87
N LEU A 236 -12.07 -20.40 -8.41
CA LEU A 236 -13.43 -19.86 -8.35
C LEU A 236 -14.16 -19.97 -9.69
N PRO A 237 -15.42 -20.46 -9.72
CA PRO A 237 -16.19 -20.54 -10.95
C PRO A 237 -16.52 -19.13 -11.47
N ARG A 238 -16.51 -18.95 -12.79
CA ARG A 238 -16.54 -17.65 -13.51
C ARG A 238 -17.50 -16.56 -12.98
N HIS A 239 -18.67 -16.95 -12.47
CA HIS A 239 -19.70 -16.03 -11.99
C HIS A 239 -19.49 -15.56 -10.55
N VAL A 240 -18.73 -16.29 -9.73
CA VAL A 240 -18.52 -15.95 -8.32
C VAL A 240 -17.54 -14.80 -8.21
N LEU A 241 -17.98 -13.69 -7.61
CA LEU A 241 -17.14 -12.53 -7.26
C LEU A 241 -16.39 -11.93 -8.47
N ALA A 242 -17.04 -11.83 -9.64
CA ALA A 242 -16.37 -11.46 -10.89
C ALA A 242 -15.49 -10.20 -10.76
N THR A 243 -16.01 -9.12 -10.18
CA THR A 243 -15.25 -7.88 -9.93
C THR A 243 -14.49 -7.88 -8.60
N GLN A 244 -15.05 -8.51 -7.56
CA GLN A 244 -14.50 -8.51 -6.21
C GLN A 244 -13.23 -9.36 -6.05
N ARG A 245 -12.94 -10.30 -6.98
CA ARG A 245 -11.68 -11.05 -7.03
C ARG A 245 -10.45 -10.14 -7.01
N VAL A 246 -10.51 -9.02 -7.73
CA VAL A 246 -9.42 -8.06 -7.79
C VAL A 246 -9.16 -7.44 -6.42
N PHE A 247 -10.22 -7.12 -5.68
CA PHE A 247 -10.11 -6.62 -4.30
C PHE A 247 -9.50 -7.67 -3.37
N LEU A 248 -9.96 -8.93 -3.46
CA LEU A 248 -9.40 -10.03 -2.67
C LEU A 248 -7.91 -10.28 -2.99
N GLY A 249 -7.52 -10.14 -4.25
CA GLY A 249 -6.13 -10.25 -4.67
C GLY A 249 -5.23 -9.21 -3.99
N GLY A 250 -5.68 -7.96 -3.95
CA GLY A 250 -4.99 -6.89 -3.24
C GLY A 250 -5.02 -7.10 -1.72
N PHE A 251 -6.09 -7.68 -1.18
CA PHE A 251 -6.17 -8.03 0.24
C PHE A 251 -5.09 -9.03 0.66
N PHE A 252 -4.93 -10.13 -0.09
CA PHE A 252 -3.87 -11.10 0.15
C PHE A 252 -2.48 -10.51 -0.09
N ALA A 253 -2.33 -9.64 -1.09
CA ALA A 253 -1.08 -8.90 -1.30
C ALA A 253 -0.71 -8.05 -0.07
N GLY A 254 -1.68 -7.40 0.56
CA GLY A 254 -1.48 -6.59 1.76
C GLY A 254 -1.10 -7.41 3.01
N MET A 255 -1.37 -8.72 3.05
CA MET A 255 -0.96 -9.58 4.18
C MET A 255 0.56 -9.71 4.31
N TRP A 256 1.32 -9.51 3.23
CA TRP A 256 2.79 -9.46 3.28
C TRP A 256 3.32 -8.38 4.21
N ALA A 257 2.51 -7.38 4.56
CA ALA A 257 2.84 -6.37 5.56
C ALA A 257 3.22 -6.95 6.93
N TRP A 258 2.79 -8.20 7.21
CA TRP A 258 3.22 -8.94 8.39
C TRP A 258 4.74 -9.04 8.53
N VAL A 259 5.48 -9.15 7.41
CA VAL A 259 6.95 -9.25 7.41
C VAL A 259 7.59 -7.99 8.01
N GLU A 260 6.99 -6.82 7.77
CA GLU A 260 7.52 -5.52 8.20
C GLU A 260 6.68 -4.91 9.35
N ARG A 261 5.93 -5.74 10.08
CA ARG A 261 4.98 -5.30 11.13
C ARG A 261 5.59 -4.44 12.24
N ARG A 262 6.91 -4.56 12.49
CA ARG A 262 7.62 -3.87 13.58
C ARG A 262 8.18 -2.49 13.19
N HIS A 263 8.66 -2.30 11.96
CA HIS A 263 9.32 -1.04 11.56
C HIS A 263 8.67 -0.35 10.35
N GLY A 264 7.64 -0.95 9.74
CA GLY A 264 6.96 -0.45 8.54
C GLY A 264 5.87 0.59 8.75
N ARG A 265 5.67 1.10 9.97
CA ARG A 265 4.52 1.96 10.30
C ARG A 265 4.33 3.14 9.34
N GLY A 266 5.42 3.83 9.00
CA GLY A 266 5.37 4.96 8.07
C GLY A 266 4.89 4.56 6.67
N VAL A 267 5.37 3.43 6.15
CA VAL A 267 4.96 2.87 4.86
C VAL A 267 3.49 2.46 4.90
N PHE A 268 3.03 1.86 6.00
CA PHE A 268 1.64 1.42 6.14
C PHE A 268 0.66 2.59 6.21
N LEU A 269 1.01 3.65 6.94
CA LEU A 269 0.20 4.86 6.99
C LEU A 269 0.22 5.61 5.65
N TYR A 270 1.36 5.63 4.93
CA TYR A 270 1.42 6.23 3.61
C TYR A 270 0.48 5.55 2.61
N SER A 271 0.55 4.23 2.50
CA SER A 271 -0.32 3.43 1.63
C SER A 271 -1.80 3.49 2.05
N ALA A 272 -2.10 3.52 3.36
CA ALA A 272 -3.46 3.73 3.84
C ALA A 272 -4.01 5.11 3.43
N ARG A 273 -3.21 6.18 3.54
CA ARG A 273 -3.59 7.51 3.06
C ARG A 273 -3.82 7.54 1.55
N ALA A 274 -2.93 6.91 0.79
CA ALA A 274 -3.05 6.79 -0.66
C ALA A 274 -4.33 6.02 -1.06
N SER A 275 -4.67 4.98 -0.30
CA SER A 275 -5.91 4.23 -0.48
C SER A 275 -7.15 5.07 -0.18
N VAL A 276 -7.16 5.84 0.91
CA VAL A 276 -8.29 6.73 1.25
C VAL A 276 -8.48 7.82 0.17
N ASP A 277 -7.40 8.44 -0.29
CA ASP A 277 -7.45 9.43 -1.38
C ASP A 277 -8.01 8.80 -2.68
N SER A 278 -7.56 7.59 -3.02
CA SER A 278 -8.05 6.85 -4.17
C SER A 278 -9.53 6.49 -4.03
N LEU A 279 -9.95 5.98 -2.86
CA LEU A 279 -11.32 5.59 -2.57
C LEU A 279 -12.27 6.79 -2.66
N TRP A 280 -11.85 7.95 -2.13
CA TRP A 280 -12.60 9.19 -2.24
C TRP A 280 -12.87 9.57 -3.70
N LYS A 281 -11.82 9.56 -4.53
CA LYS A 281 -11.91 9.84 -5.98
C LYS A 281 -12.83 8.84 -6.69
N VAL A 282 -12.71 7.56 -6.39
CA VAL A 282 -13.59 6.50 -6.93
C VAL A 282 -15.04 6.77 -6.54
N GLY A 283 -15.32 7.09 -5.28
CA GLY A 283 -16.68 7.38 -4.83
C GLY A 283 -17.29 8.63 -5.45
N VAL A 284 -16.48 9.66 -5.76
CA VAL A 284 -16.94 10.83 -6.52
C VAL A 284 -17.27 10.42 -7.97
N LYS A 285 -16.39 9.64 -8.62
CA LYS A 285 -16.58 9.16 -10.00
C LYS A 285 -17.82 8.28 -10.14
N ARG A 286 -18.04 7.38 -9.18
CA ARG A 286 -19.20 6.47 -9.11
C ARG A 286 -20.45 7.09 -8.50
N ARG A 287 -20.41 8.38 -8.15
CA ARG A 287 -21.51 9.15 -7.55
C ARG A 287 -22.04 8.56 -6.23
N TRP A 288 -21.18 7.90 -5.45
CA TRP A 288 -21.50 7.47 -4.07
C TRP A 288 -21.67 8.67 -3.15
N TRP A 289 -20.88 9.72 -3.39
CA TRP A 289 -20.95 10.99 -2.69
C TRP A 289 -20.74 12.15 -3.66
N LYS A 290 -21.34 13.31 -3.34
CA LYS A 290 -21.14 14.54 -4.10
C LYS A 290 -19.82 15.19 -3.69
N ALA A 291 -19.03 15.62 -4.68
CA ALA A 291 -17.83 16.40 -4.41
C ALA A 291 -18.21 17.73 -3.75
N MET A 292 -17.89 17.86 -2.45
CA MET A 292 -18.10 19.11 -1.72
C MET A 292 -16.98 20.09 -2.04
N LYS A 293 -17.34 21.32 -2.43
CA LYS A 293 -16.37 22.42 -2.56
C LYS A 293 -15.78 22.72 -1.17
N GLY A 294 -14.46 22.66 -1.05
CA GLY A 294 -13.75 22.91 0.21
C GLY A 294 -13.83 21.79 1.24
N GLY A 295 -14.19 20.57 0.85
CA GLY A 295 -14.21 19.42 1.79
C GLY A 295 -12.84 19.12 2.42
N ASP A 296 -11.75 19.43 1.71
CA ASP A 296 -10.39 19.35 2.22
C ASP A 296 -10.14 20.28 3.42
N VAL A 297 -10.73 21.47 3.41
CA VAL A 297 -10.65 22.42 4.53
C VAL A 297 -11.40 21.88 5.74
N TRP A 298 -12.60 21.33 5.56
CA TRP A 298 -13.37 20.74 6.66
C TRP A 298 -12.65 19.56 7.30
N VAL A 299 -12.08 18.66 6.49
CA VAL A 299 -11.28 17.53 6.98
C VAL A 299 -10.05 18.03 7.76
N PHE A 300 -9.41 19.09 7.26
CA PHE A 300 -8.26 19.70 7.94
C PHE A 300 -8.64 20.36 9.26
N VAL A 301 -9.73 21.14 9.29
CA VAL A 301 -10.26 21.77 10.52
C VAL A 301 -10.66 20.71 11.54
N LEU A 302 -11.32 19.63 11.12
CA LEU A 302 -11.63 18.51 11.99
C LEU A 302 -10.37 17.85 12.55
N ALA A 303 -9.35 17.66 11.72
CA ALA A 303 -8.07 17.11 12.17
C ALA A 303 -7.37 18.01 13.19
N LEU A 304 -7.41 19.33 13.00
CA LEU A 304 -6.90 20.29 13.97
C LEU A 304 -7.69 20.27 15.27
N MET A 305 -9.03 20.24 15.19
CA MET A 305 -9.91 20.15 16.36
C MET A 305 -9.59 18.90 17.20
N VAL A 306 -9.52 17.73 16.57
CA VAL A 306 -9.17 16.48 17.25
C VAL A 306 -7.77 16.55 17.87
N THR A 307 -6.80 17.12 17.15
CA THR A 307 -5.44 17.31 17.68
C THR A 307 -5.43 18.25 18.88
N GLY A 308 -6.21 19.34 18.85
CA GLY A 308 -6.32 20.29 19.95
C GLY A 308 -6.97 19.69 21.21
N VAL A 309 -8.01 18.88 21.04
CA VAL A 309 -8.67 18.13 22.13
C VAL A 309 -7.71 17.10 22.73
N VAL A 310 -6.95 16.38 21.89
CA VAL A 310 -5.94 15.44 22.38
C VAL A 310 -4.82 16.16 23.14
N TYR A 311 -4.36 17.31 22.65
CA TYR A 311 -3.34 18.10 23.32
C TYR A 311 -3.81 18.64 24.68
N GLU A 312 -5.05 19.14 24.79
CA GLU A 312 -5.62 19.59 26.08
C GLU A 312 -5.76 18.45 27.08
N ARG A 313 -6.14 17.25 26.62
CA ARG A 313 -6.34 16.11 27.51
C ARG A 313 -5.04 15.48 27.95
N ASP A 314 -4.11 15.27 27.03
CA ASP A 314 -2.81 14.65 27.29
C ASP A 314 -1.80 15.03 26.21
N ALA A 315 -1.07 16.11 26.43
CA ALA A 315 -0.04 16.56 25.51
C ALA A 315 1.11 15.54 25.36
N LYS A 316 1.31 14.60 26.31
CA LYS A 316 2.30 13.51 26.20
C LYS A 316 1.87 12.42 25.21
N ALA A 317 0.58 12.33 24.83
CA ALA A 317 0.11 11.39 23.81
C ALA A 317 0.65 11.73 22.40
N ILE A 318 1.08 12.97 22.19
CA ILE A 318 1.80 13.40 20.98
C ILE A 318 3.29 13.12 21.17
N ARG A 319 3.76 11.98 20.67
CA ARG A 319 5.15 11.54 20.84
C ARG A 319 6.21 12.40 20.14
N GLU A 320 5.81 13.25 19.20
CA GLU A 320 6.73 14.07 18.40
C GLU A 320 6.80 15.49 18.93
N GLY A 321 7.93 15.87 19.52
CA GLY A 321 8.13 17.20 20.10
C GLY A 321 7.99 18.35 19.09
N GLN A 322 8.35 18.14 17.82
CA GLN A 322 8.12 19.15 16.77
C GLN A 322 6.63 19.38 16.51
N TRP A 323 5.81 18.34 16.64
CA TRP A 323 4.36 18.45 16.48
C TRP A 323 3.73 19.14 17.70
N ARG A 324 4.19 18.83 18.92
CA ARG A 324 3.76 19.51 20.16
C ARG A 324 4.06 21.01 20.11
N LYS A 325 5.29 21.39 19.71
CA LYS A 325 5.68 22.81 19.50
C LYS A 325 4.85 23.49 18.43
N GLY A 326 4.53 22.78 17.34
CA GLY A 326 3.67 23.31 16.28
C GLY A 326 2.24 23.58 16.74
N VAL A 327 1.67 22.70 17.58
CA VAL A 327 0.34 22.89 18.17
C VAL A 327 0.33 24.06 19.16
N SER A 328 1.34 24.17 20.03
CA SER A 328 1.47 25.30 20.97
C SER A 328 1.65 26.63 20.22
N TRP A 329 2.42 26.64 19.13
CA TRP A 329 2.56 27.81 18.27
C TRP A 329 1.25 28.21 17.59
N LEU A 330 0.49 27.24 17.08
CA LEU A 330 -0.84 27.48 16.49
C LEU A 330 -1.85 28.05 17.50
N ARG A 331 -1.67 27.77 18.79
CA ARG A 331 -2.46 28.34 19.89
C ARG A 331 -2.01 29.72 20.35
N GLY A 332 -0.86 30.20 19.88
CA GLY A 332 -0.30 31.49 20.30
C GLY A 332 0.51 31.43 21.61
N GLU A 333 0.81 30.24 22.12
CA GLU A 333 1.61 30.03 23.33
C GLU A 333 3.14 30.03 23.05
N GLY A 334 3.53 30.27 21.79
CA GLY A 334 4.91 30.30 21.34
C GLY A 334 5.45 28.93 20.92
N TRP A 335 6.70 28.89 20.45
CA TRP A 335 7.37 27.65 20.01
C TRP A 335 7.99 26.90 21.19
N LYS A 336 7.16 26.53 22.17
CA LYS A 336 7.55 25.85 23.41
C LYS A 336 6.85 24.51 23.55
N ASP A 337 7.39 23.67 24.44
CA ASP A 337 6.96 22.29 24.58
C ASP A 337 6.49 21.97 26.00
N TRP A 338 5.28 22.41 26.34
CA TRP A 338 4.75 22.43 27.72
C TRP A 338 4.65 21.06 28.40
N ALA A 339 4.40 19.95 27.68
CA ALA A 339 4.28 18.62 28.30
C ALA A 339 5.59 17.98 28.78
N LEU A 340 6.73 18.71 28.73
CA LEU A 340 8.00 18.31 29.34
C LEU A 340 8.36 19.19 30.54
N GLU A 341 7.71 20.35 30.72
CA GLU A 341 7.93 21.23 31.87
C GLU A 341 7.19 20.71 33.12
N GLU A 342 6.02 20.07 32.99
CA GLU A 342 5.34 19.40 34.12
C GLU A 342 6.21 18.33 34.81
N ASP A 343 7.04 17.57 34.07
CA ASP A 343 7.95 16.59 34.69
C ASP A 343 9.16 17.27 35.37
N GLY A 344 9.49 18.51 35.01
CA GLY A 344 10.56 19.28 35.64
C GLY A 344 10.13 19.92 36.96
N GLU A 345 8.85 20.32 37.07
CA GLU A 345 8.27 20.81 38.33
C GLU A 345 7.96 19.65 39.30
N ASP A 346 7.53 18.48 38.80
CA ASP A 346 7.31 17.29 39.65
C ASP A 346 8.62 16.70 40.24
N ASP A 347 9.73 16.71 39.49
CA ASP A 347 11.06 16.27 39.98
C ASP A 347 11.69 17.27 40.98
N ASP A 348 11.33 18.55 40.91
CA ASP A 348 11.79 19.58 41.85
C ASP A 348 10.92 19.63 43.13
N GLU A 349 9.62 19.32 43.06
CA GLU A 349 8.75 19.18 44.24
C GLU A 349 9.00 17.92 45.08
N GLU A 350 9.55 16.83 44.50
CA GLU A 350 9.99 15.66 45.28
C GLU A 350 11.32 15.90 46.02
N LYS A 351 12.19 16.79 45.53
CA LYS A 351 13.44 17.14 46.22
C LYS A 351 13.23 18.07 47.42
N ASP A 352 12.27 18.98 47.35
CA ASP A 352 11.98 19.92 48.44
C ASP A 352 11.20 19.30 49.62
N LYS A 353 10.82 18.01 49.53
CA LYS A 353 10.18 17.26 50.64
C LYS A 353 11.14 16.36 51.42
N ASP A 354 12.39 16.25 50.97
CA ASP A 354 13.44 15.40 51.58
C ASP A 354 14.59 16.22 52.24
N GLU A 355 14.43 17.54 52.43
CA GLU A 355 15.34 18.38 53.25
C GLU A 355 14.83 18.68 54.67
#